data_AF-A0A2V8T3R1-F1
#
_entry.id   AF-A0A2V8T3R1-F1
#
_cell.length_a   1.000
_cell.length_b   1.000
_cell.length_c   1.000
_cell.angle_alpha   90.00
_cell.angle_beta   90.00
_cell.angle_gamma   90.00
#
_symmetry.space_group_name_H-M   'P 1'
#
loop_
_entity.id
_entity.type
_entity.pdbx_description
1 polymer ?
#
loop_
_entity_poly.entity_id
_entity_poly.type
_entity_poly.pdbx_seq_one_letter_code
_entity_poly.pdbx_strand_id
1 'polypeptide(L)'
;MQSGPSRNVLGRRWIRWVLLLGVTVIALAAVLVPALLIQPFKLQTAERLRISYALHHWSPMITLLALLLALLIAISLWNQTRGWWRRACLVSLFIPLLVATWFARQNHFEWMFKPLPNAGFARVNDAGFVSEGDMVLAVEMNGDAAAYPVGQIAYHHVVQDTIGGIPVLVTY
;
A
#
# COMPACT_ATOMS: atom_id res chain seq x y z
N MET A 1 -48.36 -10.61 29.91
CA MET A 1 -47.72 -11.44 28.86
C MET A 1 -46.68 -10.61 28.14
N GLN A 2 -45.39 -10.82 28.41
CA GLN A 2 -44.30 -10.16 27.69
C GLN A 2 -44.06 -10.94 26.38
N SER A 3 -44.43 -10.35 25.25
CA SER A 3 -44.06 -10.88 23.93
C SER A 3 -42.56 -10.66 23.72
N GLY A 4 -41.77 -11.71 23.93
CA GLY A 4 -40.35 -11.71 23.54
C GLY A 4 -40.19 -11.38 22.05
N PRO A 5 -39.08 -10.76 21.64
CA PRO A 5 -38.86 -10.39 20.25
C PRO A 5 -38.97 -11.62 19.34
N SER A 6 -39.79 -11.52 18.28
CA SER A 6 -40.00 -12.62 17.34
C SER A 6 -38.67 -13.10 16.75
N ARG A 7 -38.47 -14.42 16.68
CA ARG A 7 -37.23 -15.06 16.17
C ARG A 7 -36.76 -14.48 14.82
N ASN A 8 -37.68 -13.99 13.99
CA ASN A 8 -37.41 -13.34 12.71
C ASN A 8 -36.58 -12.04 12.80
N VAL A 9 -36.71 -11.27 13.88
CA VAL A 9 -35.96 -10.01 14.06
C VAL A 9 -34.51 -10.27 14.44
N LEU A 10 -34.26 -11.25 15.32
CA LEU A 10 -32.91 -11.72 15.65
C LEU A 10 -32.22 -12.33 14.42
N GLY A 11 -32.95 -13.11 13.61
CA GLY A 11 -32.48 -13.66 12.34
C GLY A 11 -32.04 -12.59 11.33
N ARG A 12 -32.73 -11.45 11.23
CA ARG A 12 -32.34 -10.37 10.30
C ARG A 12 -31.16 -9.53 10.79
N ARG A 13 -30.86 -9.54 12.10
CA ARG A 13 -29.79 -8.71 12.67
C ARG A 13 -28.40 -9.30 12.43
N TRP A 14 -28.22 -10.60 12.69
CA TRP A 14 -26.90 -11.23 12.50
C TRP A 14 -26.46 -11.16 11.03
N ILE A 15 -27.40 -11.27 10.08
CA ILE A 15 -27.14 -11.12 8.64
C ILE A 15 -26.47 -9.77 8.36
N ARG A 16 -26.96 -8.67 8.94
CA ARG A 16 -26.38 -7.33 8.74
C ARG A 16 -24.99 -7.19 9.34
N TRP A 17 -24.73 -7.83 10.49
CA TRP A 17 -23.40 -7.88 11.07
C TRP A 17 -22.43 -8.67 10.18
N VAL A 18 -22.87 -9.82 9.66
CA VAL A 18 -22.09 -10.62 8.70
C VAL A 18 -21.85 -9.85 7.40
N LEU A 19 -22.85 -9.13 6.90
CA LEU A 19 -22.69 -8.26 5.73
C LEU A 19 -21.69 -7.15 5.99
N LEU A 20 -21.76 -6.47 7.14
CA LEU A 20 -20.80 -5.42 7.51
C LEU A 20 -19.37 -5.97 7.60
N LEU A 21 -19.20 -7.14 8.21
CA LEU A 21 -17.91 -7.82 8.27
C LEU A 21 -17.42 -8.20 6.86
N GLY A 22 -18.28 -8.76 6.03
CA GLY A 22 -17.97 -9.13 4.65
C GLY A 22 -17.54 -7.93 3.81
N VAL A 23 -18.26 -6.81 3.90
CA VAL A 23 -17.90 -5.54 3.25
C VAL A 23 -16.53 -5.03 3.71
N THR A 24 -16.25 -5.13 5.02
CA THR A 24 -14.96 -4.76 5.59
C THR A 24 -13.82 -5.62 5.05
N VAL A 25 -14.02 -6.94 4.99
CA VAL A 25 -13.03 -7.89 4.45
C VAL A 25 -12.80 -7.65 2.96
N ILE A 26 -13.85 -7.41 2.18
CA ILE A 26 -13.72 -7.10 0.75
C ILE A 26 -12.91 -5.82 0.53
N ALA A 27 -13.17 -4.76 1.31
CA ALA A 27 -12.42 -3.52 1.23
C ALA A 27 -10.93 -3.72 1.56
N LEU A 28 -10.61 -4.50 2.60
CA LEU A 28 -9.23 -4.85 2.96
C LEU A 28 -8.57 -5.71 1.87
N ALA A 29 -9.26 -6.72 1.34
CA ALA A 29 -8.75 -7.58 0.29
C ALA A 29 -8.43 -6.79 -0.98
N ALA A 30 -9.27 -5.83 -1.35
CA ALA A 30 -9.07 -4.98 -2.52
C ALA A 30 -7.75 -4.20 -2.49
N VAL A 31 -7.23 -3.89 -1.30
CA VAL A 31 -5.97 -3.14 -1.13
C VAL A 31 -4.78 -4.02 -0.72
N LEU A 32 -5.00 -5.06 0.07
CA LEU A 32 -3.93 -5.94 0.56
C LEU A 32 -3.50 -6.96 -0.49
N VAL A 33 -4.42 -7.47 -1.31
CA VAL A 33 -4.07 -8.46 -2.34
C VAL A 33 -3.04 -7.92 -3.34
N PRO A 34 -3.21 -6.72 -3.94
CA PRO A 34 -2.19 -6.15 -4.82
C PRO A 34 -0.83 -5.97 -4.12
N ALA A 35 -0.83 -5.46 -2.89
CA ALA A 35 0.39 -5.23 -2.11
C ALA A 35 1.15 -6.53 -1.78
N LEU A 36 0.43 -7.65 -1.59
CA LEU A 36 1.03 -8.96 -1.33
C LEU A 36 1.46 -9.68 -2.62
N LEU A 37 0.81 -9.40 -3.75
CA LEU A 37 1.12 -10.04 -5.04
C LEU A 37 2.30 -9.40 -5.76
N ILE A 38 2.43 -8.07 -5.72
CA ILE A 38 3.53 -7.31 -6.32
C ILE A 38 4.54 -6.93 -5.24
N GLN A 39 5.11 -7.93 -4.58
CA GLN A 39 6.22 -7.66 -3.65
C GLN A 39 7.50 -7.36 -4.43
N PRO A 40 8.31 -6.39 -3.97
CA PRO A 40 9.63 -6.15 -4.52
C PRO A 40 10.50 -7.40 -4.34
N PHE A 41 11.45 -7.59 -5.26
CA PHE A 41 12.46 -8.67 -5.21
C PHE A 41 11.90 -10.11 -5.25
N LYS A 42 10.60 -10.28 -5.54
CA LYS A 42 10.00 -11.58 -5.85
C LYS A 42 9.68 -11.68 -7.33
N LEU A 43 9.79 -12.88 -7.88
CA LEU A 43 9.41 -13.16 -9.26
C LEU A 43 7.93 -12.83 -9.49
N GLN A 44 7.67 -12.00 -10.49
CA GLN A 44 6.32 -11.58 -10.86
C GLN A 44 5.86 -12.37 -12.09
N THR A 45 4.66 -12.95 -12.02
CA THR A 45 4.04 -13.63 -13.15
C THR A 45 3.04 -12.69 -13.83
N ALA A 46 2.81 -12.89 -15.13
CA ALA A 46 1.85 -12.10 -15.90
C ALA A 46 0.45 -12.10 -15.27
N GLU A 47 0.02 -13.24 -14.72
CA GLU A 47 -1.26 -13.36 -14.03
C GLU A 47 -1.34 -12.50 -12.76
N ARG A 48 -0.31 -12.56 -11.90
CA ARG A 48 -0.25 -11.76 -10.66
C ARG A 48 -0.27 -10.28 -10.95
N LEU A 49 0.47 -9.85 -11.98
CA LEU A 49 0.46 -8.47 -12.45
C LEU A 49 -0.93 -8.05 -12.91
N ARG A 50 -1.57 -8.83 -13.79
CA ARG A 50 -2.93 -8.54 -14.30
C ARG A 50 -3.94 -8.35 -13.16
N ILE A 51 -3.97 -9.27 -12.20
CA ILE A 51 -4.89 -9.20 -11.05
C ILE A 51 -4.61 -7.96 -10.21
N SER A 52 -3.33 -7.70 -9.92
CA SER A 52 -2.93 -6.61 -9.04
C SER A 52 -3.18 -5.24 -9.67
N TYR A 53 -2.90 -5.06 -10.97
CA TYR A 53 -3.23 -3.83 -11.69
C TYR A 53 -4.75 -3.59 -11.75
N ALA A 54 -5.54 -4.64 -12.04
CA ALA A 54 -6.99 -4.52 -12.06
C ALA A 54 -7.52 -4.12 -10.69
N LEU A 55 -7.08 -4.78 -9.62
CA LEU A 55 -7.47 -4.45 -8.25
C LEU A 55 -6.98 -3.07 -7.83
N HIS A 56 -5.75 -2.68 -8.15
CA HIS A 56 -5.21 -1.37 -7.80
C HIS A 56 -6.05 -0.25 -8.46
N HIS A 57 -6.37 -0.40 -9.74
CA HIS A 57 -7.22 0.54 -10.47
C HIS A 57 -8.63 0.67 -9.86
N TRP A 58 -9.26 -0.44 -9.48
CA TRP A 58 -10.62 -0.44 -8.95
C TRP A 58 -10.71 -0.20 -7.43
N SER A 59 -9.62 -0.40 -6.68
CA SER A 59 -9.61 -0.32 -5.21
C SER A 59 -10.14 0.99 -4.63
N PRO A 60 -9.92 2.19 -5.22
CA PRO A 60 -10.52 3.42 -4.70
C PRO A 60 -12.05 3.39 -4.77
N MET A 61 -12.62 2.89 -5.87
CA MET A 61 -14.07 2.79 -6.03
C MET A 61 -14.66 1.70 -5.13
N ILE A 62 -14.01 0.54 -5.05
CA ILE A 62 -14.46 -0.57 -4.20
C ILE A 62 -14.48 -0.13 -2.72
N THR A 63 -13.42 0.53 -2.24
CA THR A 63 -13.33 0.97 -0.84
C THR A 63 -14.31 2.09 -0.50
N LEU A 64 -14.54 3.05 -1.40
CA LEU A 64 -15.57 4.08 -1.22
C LEU A 64 -16.99 3.51 -1.19
N LEU A 65 -17.32 2.60 -2.12
CA LEU A 65 -18.61 1.92 -2.13
C LEU A 65 -18.81 1.04 -0.90
N ALA A 66 -17.75 0.36 -0.46
CA ALA A 66 -17.77 -0.42 0.78
C ALA A 66 -17.99 0.47 2.00
N LEU A 67 -17.34 1.63 2.09
CA LEU A 67 -17.53 2.60 3.18
C LEU A 67 -18.97 3.13 3.21
N LEU A 68 -19.52 3.48 2.05
CA LEU A 68 -20.91 3.93 1.94
C LEU A 68 -21.89 2.82 2.37
N LEU A 69 -21.70 1.60 1.87
CA LEU A 69 -22.56 0.47 2.23
C LEU A 69 -22.46 0.14 3.72
N ALA A 70 -21.26 0.17 4.29
CA ALA A 70 -21.03 -0.01 5.72
C ALA A 70 -21.76 1.07 6.54
N LEU A 71 -21.74 2.33 6.11
CA LEU A 71 -22.48 3.43 6.75
C LEU A 71 -23.99 3.17 6.75
N LEU A 72 -24.56 2.76 5.62
CA LEU A 72 -25.99 2.43 5.52
C LEU A 72 -26.37 1.26 6.44
N ILE A 73 -25.54 0.21 6.50
CA ILE A 73 -25.76 -0.94 7.38
C ILE A 73 -25.64 -0.50 8.85
N ALA A 74 -24.65 0.32 9.20
CA ALA A 74 -24.43 0.81 10.56
C ALA A 74 -25.59 1.68 11.05
N ILE A 75 -26.10 2.61 10.23
CA ILE A 75 -27.29 3.41 10.54
C ILE A 75 -28.49 2.49 10.82
N SER A 76 -28.68 1.46 9.99
CA SER A 76 -29.76 0.49 10.17
C SER A 76 -29.63 -0.34 11.45
N LEU A 77 -28.40 -0.62 11.89
CA LEU A 77 -28.08 -1.36 13.12
C LEU A 77 -28.07 -0.47 14.37
N TRP A 78 -27.89 0.85 14.25
CA TRP A 78 -27.67 1.77 15.38
C TRP A 78 -28.77 1.69 16.45
N ASN A 79 -30.03 1.81 16.02
CA ASN A 79 -31.19 1.79 16.92
C ASN A 79 -31.47 0.40 17.50
N GLN A 80 -30.99 -0.65 16.84
CA GLN A 80 -31.19 -2.04 17.25
C GLN A 80 -30.07 -2.54 18.17
N THR A 81 -28.94 -1.86 18.15
CA THR A 81 -27.75 -2.19 18.92
C THR A 81 -27.83 -1.50 20.28
N ARG A 82 -28.33 -2.27 21.27
CA ARG A 82 -28.35 -1.87 22.68
C ARG A 82 -27.02 -2.25 23.35
N GLY A 83 -26.52 -1.35 24.19
CA GLY A 83 -25.26 -1.51 24.92
C GLY A 83 -24.08 -0.81 24.24
N TRP A 84 -23.29 -0.09 25.04
CA TRP A 84 -22.18 0.73 24.55
C TRP A 84 -21.08 -0.12 23.90
N TRP A 85 -20.76 -1.31 24.44
CA TRP A 85 -19.79 -2.23 23.85
C TRP A 85 -20.12 -2.67 22.43
N ARG A 86 -21.40 -2.95 22.14
CA ARG A 86 -21.81 -3.36 20.79
C ARG A 86 -21.77 -2.19 19.81
N ARG A 87 -22.09 -0.98 20.28
CA ARG A 87 -21.91 0.25 19.50
C ARG A 87 -20.44 0.55 19.25
N ALA A 88 -19.58 0.34 20.24
CA ALA A 88 -18.14 0.46 20.10
C ALA A 88 -17.61 -0.54 19.05
N CYS A 89 -18.03 -1.82 19.09
CA CYS A 89 -17.73 -2.80 18.05
C CYS A 89 -18.22 -2.38 16.66
N LEU A 90 -19.42 -1.79 16.55
CA LEU A 90 -19.95 -1.32 15.28
C LEU A 90 -19.07 -0.20 14.71
N VAL A 91 -18.68 0.76 15.55
CA VAL A 91 -17.85 1.90 15.15
C VAL A 91 -16.42 1.46 14.86
N SER A 92 -15.86 0.50 15.60
CA SER A 92 -14.49 0.03 15.39
C SER A 92 -14.29 -0.62 14.02
N LEU A 93 -15.35 -1.18 13.41
CA LEU A 93 -15.29 -1.72 12.05
C LEU A 93 -15.09 -0.63 10.97
N PHE A 94 -15.33 0.64 11.28
CA PHE A 94 -14.98 1.74 10.38
C PHE A 94 -13.49 2.04 10.35
N ILE A 95 -12.73 1.67 11.38
CA ILE A 95 -11.27 1.87 11.41
C ILE A 95 -10.59 1.16 10.21
N PRO A 96 -10.73 -0.16 10.01
CA PRO A 96 -10.13 -0.83 8.86
C PRO A 96 -10.68 -0.34 7.52
N LEU A 97 -11.96 0.07 7.44
CA LEU A 97 -12.55 0.64 6.22
C LEU A 97 -11.91 1.97 5.84
N LEU A 98 -11.74 2.88 6.81
CA LEU A 98 -11.10 4.17 6.61
C LEU A 98 -9.63 4.00 6.23
N VAL A 99 -8.92 3.09 6.91
CA VAL A 99 -7.53 2.73 6.56
C VAL A 99 -7.45 2.20 5.13
N ALA A 100 -8.33 1.26 4.74
CA ALA A 100 -8.36 0.74 3.37
C ALA A 100 -8.66 1.84 2.34
N THR A 101 -9.61 2.73 2.63
CA THR A 101 -10.00 3.83 1.73
C THR A 101 -8.89 4.88 1.58
N TRP A 102 -8.12 5.13 2.64
CA TRP A 102 -6.91 5.95 2.56
C TRP A 102 -5.82 5.25 1.75
N PHE A 103 -5.52 3.99 2.09
CA PHE A 103 -4.46 3.20 1.48
C PHE A 103 -4.69 2.94 -0.02
N ALA A 104 -5.94 2.79 -0.47
CA ALA A 104 -6.30 2.62 -1.88
C ALA A 104 -5.83 3.79 -2.77
N ARG A 105 -5.50 4.94 -2.17
CA ARG A 105 -5.00 6.14 -2.86
C ARG A 105 -3.52 6.43 -2.62
N GLN A 106 -2.82 5.54 -1.92
CA GLN A 106 -1.40 5.67 -1.64
C GLN A 106 -0.59 4.80 -2.60
N ASN A 107 0.53 5.35 -3.08
CA ASN A 107 1.58 4.56 -3.68
C ASN A 107 2.59 4.14 -2.60
N HIS A 108 2.30 3.05 -1.89
CA HIS A 108 3.13 2.60 -0.76
C HIS A 108 4.55 2.18 -1.18
N PHE A 109 4.81 1.93 -2.47
CA PHE A 109 6.17 1.67 -2.95
C PHE A 109 7.09 2.88 -2.85
N GLU A 110 6.54 4.10 -2.91
CA GLU A 110 7.32 5.34 -2.69
C GLU A 110 7.82 5.48 -1.26
N TRP A 111 7.22 4.77 -0.30
CA TRP A 111 7.72 4.78 1.09
C TRP A 111 8.95 3.89 1.25
N MET A 112 9.08 2.89 0.39
CA MET A 112 10.18 1.93 0.41
C MET A 112 11.41 2.49 -0.31
N PHE A 113 11.22 3.10 -1.47
CA PHE A 113 12.28 3.66 -2.28
C PHE A 113 12.38 5.17 -2.07
N LYS A 114 13.31 5.58 -1.21
CA LYS A 114 13.48 7.00 -0.89
C LYS A 114 14.41 7.66 -1.91
N PRO A 115 14.04 8.83 -2.48
CA PRO A 115 14.96 9.61 -3.28
C PRO A 115 16.23 9.94 -2.49
N LEU A 116 17.36 10.09 -3.20
CA LEU A 116 18.61 10.55 -2.61
C LEU A 116 18.67 12.09 -2.69
N PRO A 117 18.37 12.83 -1.60
CA PRO A 117 18.22 14.28 -1.68
C PRO A 117 19.55 15.01 -1.91
N ASN A 118 20.64 14.44 -1.42
CA ASN A 118 22.00 14.95 -1.65
C ASN A 118 22.85 13.77 -2.14
N ALA A 119 23.12 13.75 -3.44
CA ALA A 119 24.12 12.85 -3.98
C ALA A 119 25.51 13.36 -3.58
N GLY A 120 26.36 12.47 -3.08
CA GLY A 120 27.71 12.78 -2.67
C GLY A 120 28.66 11.67 -3.09
N PHE A 121 29.91 12.03 -3.34
CA PHE A 121 30.94 11.07 -3.69
C PHE A 121 31.66 10.57 -2.45
N ALA A 122 31.84 9.26 -2.36
CA ALA A 122 32.80 8.66 -1.45
C ALA A 122 34.10 8.39 -2.21
N ARG A 123 35.24 8.64 -1.56
CA ARG A 123 36.51 8.11 -2.09
C ARG A 123 36.50 6.60 -1.96
N VAL A 124 37.27 5.91 -2.80
CA VAL A 124 37.36 4.44 -2.82
C VAL A 124 37.61 3.87 -1.41
N ASN A 125 38.52 4.49 -0.64
CA ASN A 125 38.84 4.04 0.72
C ASN A 125 37.72 4.28 1.75
N ASP A 126 36.78 5.18 1.46
CA ASP A 126 35.65 5.52 2.33
C ASP A 126 34.36 4.80 1.90
N ALA A 127 34.38 4.11 0.75
CA ALA A 127 33.24 3.44 0.14
C ALA A 127 33.05 1.99 0.62
N GLY A 128 33.14 1.75 1.94
CA GLY A 128 33.03 0.40 2.53
C GLY A 128 31.66 -0.29 2.36
N PHE A 129 30.69 0.40 1.78
CA PHE A 129 29.39 -0.14 1.36
C PHE A 129 29.40 -0.76 -0.04
N VAL A 130 30.56 -0.77 -0.72
CA VAL A 130 30.78 -1.38 -2.04
C VAL A 130 31.86 -2.46 -1.90
N SER A 131 31.51 -3.70 -2.24
CA SER A 131 32.43 -4.85 -2.22
C SER A 131 33.08 -5.07 -3.59
N GLU A 132 34.21 -5.79 -3.65
CA GLU A 132 34.95 -6.04 -4.91
C GLU A 132 34.12 -6.71 -6.03
N GLY A 133 33.06 -7.45 -5.67
CA GLY A 133 32.16 -8.12 -6.63
C GLY A 133 30.91 -7.32 -7.00
N ASP A 134 30.72 -6.14 -6.41
CA ASP A 134 29.51 -5.36 -6.64
C ASP A 134 29.53 -4.71 -8.03
N MET A 135 28.42 -4.81 -8.75
CA MET A 135 28.27 -4.15 -10.04
C MET A 135 28.11 -2.65 -9.84
N VAL A 136 28.81 -1.88 -10.68
CA VAL A 136 28.70 -0.42 -10.76
C VAL A 136 28.34 0.00 -12.18
N LEU A 137 27.57 1.09 -12.30
CA LEU A 137 27.47 1.85 -13.53
C LEU A 137 28.60 2.87 -13.53
N ALA A 138 29.55 2.73 -14.46
CA ALA A 138 30.68 3.65 -14.59
C ALA A 138 30.41 4.65 -15.72
N VAL A 139 30.72 5.92 -15.48
CA VAL A 139 30.62 6.99 -16.47
C VAL A 139 31.91 7.80 -16.46
N GLU A 140 32.48 8.02 -17.63
CA GLU A 140 33.63 8.91 -17.83
C GLU A 140 33.23 10.02 -18.81
N MET A 141 33.46 11.27 -18.42
CA MET A 141 33.07 12.45 -19.20
C MET A 141 34.05 13.60 -18.95
N ASN A 142 34.59 14.19 -20.01
CA ASN A 142 35.59 15.27 -19.95
C ASN A 142 36.79 14.97 -19.02
N GLY A 143 37.20 13.69 -18.91
CA GLY A 143 38.32 13.27 -18.06
C GLY A 143 37.97 13.09 -16.57
N ASP A 144 36.74 13.38 -16.15
CA ASP A 144 36.21 13.00 -14.84
C ASP A 144 35.49 11.65 -14.95
N ALA A 145 35.63 10.81 -13.92
CA ALA A 145 35.00 9.51 -13.84
C ALA A 145 34.22 9.35 -12.53
N ALA A 146 33.02 8.78 -12.63
CA ALA A 146 32.18 8.41 -11.50
C ALA A 146 31.70 6.96 -11.63
N ALA A 147 31.56 6.28 -10.50
CA ALA A 147 31.01 4.93 -10.42
C ALA A 147 29.84 4.92 -9.45
N TYR A 148 28.72 4.36 -9.90
CA TYR A 148 27.49 4.30 -9.13
C TYR A 148 27.11 2.84 -8.86
N PRO A 149 27.16 2.37 -7.60
CA PRO A 149 26.79 1.01 -7.27
C PRO A 149 25.34 0.70 -7.65
N VAL A 150 25.13 -0.38 -8.41
CA VAL A 150 23.80 -0.79 -8.88
C VAL A 150 22.85 -0.98 -7.71
N GLY A 151 23.32 -1.54 -6.59
CA GLY A 151 22.48 -1.69 -5.39
C GLY A 151 21.97 -0.37 -4.80
N GLN A 152 22.77 0.70 -4.88
CA GLN A 152 22.38 2.03 -4.40
C GLN A 152 21.38 2.69 -5.36
N ILE A 153 21.64 2.65 -6.67
CA ILE A 153 20.71 3.24 -7.64
C ILE A 153 19.43 2.43 -7.76
N ALA A 154 19.47 1.09 -7.63
CA ALA A 154 18.26 0.28 -7.64
C ALA A 154 17.32 0.60 -6.46
N TYR A 155 17.85 1.13 -5.36
CA TYR A 155 17.06 1.58 -4.20
C TYR A 155 16.62 3.05 -4.32
N HIS A 156 17.52 3.94 -4.72
CA HIS A 156 17.23 5.38 -4.81
C HIS A 156 16.59 5.80 -6.14
N HIS A 157 16.62 4.93 -7.14
CA HIS A 157 16.15 5.03 -8.54
C HIS A 157 16.72 6.17 -9.38
N VAL A 158 17.03 7.31 -8.78
CA VAL A 158 17.46 8.51 -9.49
C VAL A 158 18.58 9.18 -8.70
N VAL A 159 19.69 9.44 -9.39
CA VAL A 159 20.82 10.23 -8.87
C VAL A 159 21.05 11.40 -9.83
N GLN A 160 20.93 12.62 -9.31
CA GLN A 160 21.30 13.84 -10.01
C GLN A 160 22.75 14.18 -9.70
N ASP A 161 23.56 14.36 -10.73
CA ASP A 161 24.99 14.56 -10.57
C ASP A 161 25.57 15.49 -11.65
N THR A 162 26.84 15.85 -11.53
CA THR A 162 27.60 16.61 -12.53
C THR A 162 28.97 15.97 -12.70
N ILE A 163 29.24 15.43 -13.88
CA ILE A 163 30.52 14.77 -14.21
C ILE A 163 31.21 15.60 -15.29
N GLY A 164 32.46 16.02 -15.05
CA GLY A 164 33.22 16.77 -16.06
C GLY A 164 32.55 18.10 -16.44
N GLY A 165 31.80 18.70 -15.51
CA GLY A 165 31.02 19.92 -15.73
C GLY A 165 29.67 19.73 -16.45
N ILE A 166 29.29 18.49 -16.79
CA ILE A 166 28.05 18.18 -17.50
C ILE A 166 27.03 17.60 -16.51
N PRO A 167 25.83 18.20 -16.37
CA PRO A 167 24.75 17.64 -15.56
C PRO A 167 24.26 16.30 -16.13
N VAL A 168 24.16 15.30 -15.28
CA VAL A 168 23.67 13.96 -15.64
C VAL A 168 22.58 13.49 -14.69
N LEU A 169 21.69 12.63 -15.22
CA LEU A 169 20.65 11.94 -14.46
C LEU A 169 20.89 10.44 -14.60
N VAL A 170 21.33 9.78 -13.52
CA VAL A 170 21.60 8.34 -13.53
C VAL A 170 20.39 7.59 -12.98
N THR A 171 19.95 6.55 -13.70
CA THR A 171 18.75 5.75 -13.40
C THR A 171 18.98 4.27 -13.70
N TYR A 172 18.22 3.39 -13.05
CA TYR A 172 18.25 1.93 -13.21
C TYR A 172 16.84 1.38 -13.47
#